data_AF-A0A920J6D7-F1
#
_entry.id   AF-A0A920J6D7-F1
#
_cell.length_a   1.000
_cell.length_b   1.000
_cell.length_c   1.000
_cell.angle_alpha   90.00
_cell.angle_beta   90.00
_cell.angle_gamma   90.00
#
_symmetry.space_group_name_H-M   'P 1'
#
loop_
_entity.id
_entity.type
_entity.pdbx_description
1 polymer ?
#
loop_
_entity_poly.entity_id
_entity_poly.type
_entity_poly.pdbx_seq_one_letter_code
_entity_poly.pdbx_strand_id
1 'polypeptide(L)'
;MKSDGSVRTIGGFAAGEGKKHGVDTYYGTPTPLDDFVSAALNGTGVWAGESDAVRKQGVQKGIMNQVMIAWVVHELNAALAKAADGNFDAATGAPHNWDEAWAFYHGSAPGCGPFATANKRAKDFGTLGSDGETALANEGLLAAMIEGRDALLAGDEAGAISATNEAVKHVFITYAQATIKYAAKVYSDLEAGDTEAARVHQAEGWAFFRIIEPTLWGKQRN
;
A
#
# COMPACT_ATOMS: atom_id res chain seq x y z
N MET A 1 17.59 1.48 -0.41
CA MET A 1 18.85 2.21 -0.15
C MET A 1 18.52 3.70 -0.20
N LYS A 2 19.17 4.54 0.60
CA LYS A 2 19.13 6.00 0.40
C LYS A 2 20.15 6.40 -0.68
N SER A 3 20.08 7.65 -1.13
CA SER A 3 21.08 8.26 -2.01
C SER A 3 22.51 8.25 -1.43
N ASP A 4 22.64 8.22 -0.11
CA ASP A 4 23.92 8.12 0.61
C ASP A 4 24.46 6.67 0.74
N GLY A 5 23.76 5.68 0.18
CA GLY A 5 24.15 4.26 0.26
C GLY A 5 23.74 3.54 1.55
N SER A 6 23.11 4.22 2.51
CA SER A 6 22.57 3.57 3.70
C SER A 6 21.34 2.71 3.38
N VAL A 7 21.22 1.56 4.04
CA VAL A 7 20.10 0.63 3.86
C VAL A 7 18.90 1.12 4.69
N ARG A 8 17.80 1.47 4.03
CA ARG A 8 16.48 1.59 4.67
C ARG A 8 15.85 0.20 4.73
N THR A 9 15.38 -0.21 5.91
CA THR A 9 14.71 -1.50 6.09
C THR A 9 13.20 -1.31 6.16
N ILE A 10 12.45 -2.35 5.75
CA ILE A 10 10.98 -2.37 5.84
C ILE A 10 10.53 -2.23 7.30
N GLY A 11 11.14 -2.99 8.21
CA GLY A 11 10.87 -2.86 9.65
C GLY A 11 11.21 -1.48 10.20
N GLY A 12 12.33 -0.88 9.77
CA GLY A 12 12.72 0.47 10.21
C GLY A 12 11.78 1.57 9.72
N PHE A 13 11.12 1.39 8.57
CA PHE A 13 10.04 2.29 8.16
C PHE A 13 8.78 2.08 8.98
N ALA A 14 8.37 0.82 9.18
CA ALA A 14 7.16 0.48 9.93
C ALA A 14 7.20 0.96 11.40
N ALA A 15 8.38 0.91 12.02
CA ALA A 15 8.62 1.35 13.40
C ALA A 15 8.97 2.84 13.51
N GLY A 16 9.04 3.58 12.40
CA GLY A 16 9.40 4.99 12.41
C GLY A 16 8.20 5.91 12.61
N GLU A 17 8.35 6.92 13.45
CA GLU A 17 7.33 7.95 13.67
C GLU A 17 7.39 9.08 12.62
N GLY A 18 6.38 9.96 12.62
CA GLY A 18 6.35 11.19 11.81
C GLY A 18 6.27 10.94 10.30
N LYS A 19 5.80 9.76 9.89
CA LYS A 19 5.67 9.41 8.47
C LYS A 19 4.47 10.13 7.85
N LYS A 20 4.70 10.68 6.66
CA LYS A 20 3.68 11.35 5.82
C LYS A 20 2.62 10.41 5.20
N HIS A 21 2.23 9.33 5.87
CA HIS A 21 1.21 8.40 5.36
C HIS A 21 -0.15 8.53 6.07
N GLY A 22 -0.21 9.17 7.24
CA GLY A 22 -1.46 9.40 7.99
C GLY A 22 -2.09 8.18 8.67
N VAL A 23 -1.53 6.98 8.46
CA VAL A 23 -1.99 5.72 9.07
C VAL A 23 -1.90 5.76 10.61
N ASP A 24 -0.86 6.39 11.13
CA ASP A 24 -0.60 6.67 12.55
C ASP A 24 -1.70 7.54 13.17
N THR A 25 -2.05 8.64 12.49
CA THR A 25 -3.15 9.51 12.90
C THR A 25 -4.49 8.77 12.88
N TYR A 26 -4.71 7.89 11.90
CA TYR A 26 -5.94 7.12 11.79
C TYR A 26 -6.09 6.11 12.94
N TYR A 27 -5.07 5.29 13.20
CA TYR A 27 -5.11 4.27 14.25
C TYR A 27 -4.80 4.79 15.65
N GLY A 28 -4.36 6.04 15.79
CA GLY A 28 -4.10 6.67 17.08
C GLY A 28 -2.89 6.10 17.83
N THR A 29 -1.94 5.50 17.11
CA THR A 29 -0.67 4.98 17.66
C THR A 29 0.49 5.47 16.78
N PRO A 30 1.70 5.74 17.32
CA PRO A 30 2.83 6.23 16.53
C PRO A 30 3.33 5.25 15.46
N THR A 31 3.19 3.94 15.69
CA THR A 31 3.79 2.88 14.86
C THR A 31 2.78 1.81 14.44
N PRO A 32 1.62 2.16 13.84
CA PRO A 32 0.52 1.23 13.63
C PRO A 32 0.84 0.04 12.72
N LEU A 33 1.82 0.23 11.83
CA LEU A 33 2.30 -0.78 10.90
C LEU A 33 3.19 -1.80 11.61
N ASP A 34 4.14 -1.33 12.43
CA ASP A 34 4.97 -2.22 13.24
C ASP A 34 4.12 -2.92 14.30
N ASP A 35 3.28 -2.19 15.04
CA ASP A 35 2.41 -2.74 16.08
C ASP A 35 1.59 -3.93 15.55
N PHE A 36 1.05 -3.80 14.32
CA PHE A 36 0.28 -4.87 13.69
C PHE A 36 1.12 -6.10 13.33
N VAL A 37 2.28 -5.89 12.70
CA VAL A 37 3.17 -6.98 12.24
C VAL A 37 3.86 -7.66 13.43
N SER A 38 4.39 -6.88 14.37
CA SER A 38 5.02 -7.34 15.60
C SER A 38 4.03 -8.12 16.47
N ALA A 39 2.79 -7.65 16.59
CA ALA A 39 1.75 -8.40 17.30
C ALA A 39 1.45 -9.76 16.62
N ALA A 40 1.44 -9.80 15.27
CA ALA A 40 1.22 -11.04 14.52
C ALA A 40 2.37 -12.03 14.71
N LEU A 41 3.62 -11.57 14.61
CA LEU A 41 4.81 -12.38 14.84
C LEU A 41 4.83 -13.00 16.23
N ASN A 42 4.42 -12.21 17.24
CA ASN A 42 4.47 -12.62 18.64
C ASN A 42 3.21 -13.33 19.13
N GLY A 43 2.10 -13.31 18.37
CA GLY A 43 0.80 -13.84 18.84
C GLY A 43 0.22 -13.07 20.01
N THR A 44 0.30 -11.75 19.94
CA THR A 44 -0.17 -10.84 20.99
C THR A 44 -1.24 -9.91 20.43
N GLY A 45 -1.86 -9.11 21.31
CA GLY A 45 -2.89 -8.14 20.93
C GLY A 45 -4.03 -8.80 20.15
N VAL A 46 -4.36 -8.25 18.99
CA VAL A 46 -5.43 -8.73 18.07
C VAL A 46 -5.17 -10.14 17.52
N TRP A 47 -3.98 -10.69 17.72
CA TRP A 47 -3.57 -12.01 17.27
C TRP A 47 -3.42 -13.02 18.43
N ALA A 48 -3.73 -12.63 19.66
CA ALA A 48 -3.66 -13.52 20.81
C ALA A 48 -4.64 -14.68 20.65
N GLY A 49 -4.14 -15.91 20.77
CA GLY A 49 -4.93 -17.14 20.60
C GLY A 49 -5.19 -17.56 19.15
N GLU A 50 -4.75 -16.78 18.15
CA GLU A 50 -4.87 -17.16 16.74
C GLU A 50 -3.85 -18.23 16.33
N SER A 51 -4.24 -19.08 15.38
CA SER A 51 -3.34 -20.10 14.82
C SER A 51 -2.21 -19.48 14.00
N ASP A 52 -1.12 -20.23 13.79
CA ASP A 52 -0.01 -19.82 12.93
C ASP A 52 -0.47 -19.48 11.51
N ALA A 53 -1.46 -20.23 10.99
CA ALA A 53 -2.02 -19.98 9.67
C ALA A 53 -2.71 -18.60 9.58
N VAL A 54 -3.39 -18.18 10.65
CA VAL A 54 -4.05 -16.87 10.75
C VAL A 54 -3.01 -15.76 10.95
N ARG A 55 -2.10 -15.91 11.92
CA ARG A 55 -1.03 -14.93 12.21
C ARG A 55 -0.15 -14.66 11.00
N LYS A 56 0.15 -15.70 10.22
CA LYS A 56 0.90 -15.59 8.96
C LYS A 56 0.26 -14.58 8.00
N GLN A 57 -1.05 -14.42 7.97
CA GLN A 57 -1.70 -13.41 7.13
C GLN A 57 -1.37 -11.99 7.59
N GLY A 58 -1.42 -11.73 8.90
CA GLY A 58 -0.99 -10.46 9.49
C GLY A 58 0.46 -10.10 9.13
N VAL A 59 1.36 -11.07 9.24
CA VAL A 59 2.79 -10.88 8.89
C VAL A 59 2.95 -10.64 7.39
N GLN A 60 2.45 -11.54 6.55
CA GLN A 60 2.69 -11.48 5.11
C GLN A 60 2.01 -10.27 4.47
N LYS A 61 0.74 -9.99 4.78
CA LYS A 61 0.03 -8.86 4.17
C LYS A 61 0.40 -7.54 4.81
N GLY A 62 0.69 -7.54 6.11
CA GLY A 62 1.24 -6.38 6.81
C GLY A 62 2.53 -5.92 6.14
N ILE A 63 3.53 -6.80 6.01
CA ILE A 63 4.81 -6.44 5.40
C ILE A 63 4.65 -6.14 3.90
N MET A 64 4.08 -7.07 3.13
CA MET A 64 4.07 -6.97 1.66
C MET A 64 3.16 -5.84 1.13
N ASN A 65 2.09 -5.50 1.86
CA ASN A 65 1.07 -4.59 1.34
C ASN A 65 0.87 -3.38 2.26
N GLN A 66 0.60 -3.55 3.55
CA GLN A 66 0.37 -2.39 4.42
C GLN A 66 1.61 -1.49 4.52
N VAL A 67 2.77 -2.05 4.86
CA VAL A 67 4.01 -1.27 5.00
C VAL A 67 4.43 -0.69 3.65
N MET A 68 4.41 -1.50 2.59
CA MET A 68 4.82 -1.04 1.25
C MET A 68 3.93 0.08 0.72
N ILE A 69 2.60 -0.02 0.86
CA ILE A 69 1.69 1.05 0.41
C ILE A 69 1.77 2.29 1.29
N ALA A 70 1.92 2.13 2.60
CA ALA A 70 2.17 3.27 3.47
C ALA A 70 3.47 3.98 3.09
N TRP A 71 4.48 3.24 2.60
CA TRP A 71 5.69 3.83 2.04
C TRP A 71 5.42 4.57 0.73
N VAL A 72 4.67 3.99 -0.21
CA VAL A 72 4.25 4.67 -1.44
C VAL A 72 3.56 6.01 -1.12
N VAL A 73 2.58 6.00 -0.22
CA VAL A 73 1.84 7.21 0.18
C VAL A 73 2.77 8.22 0.89
N HIS A 74 3.68 7.75 1.74
CA HIS A 74 4.68 8.60 2.38
C HIS A 74 5.52 9.37 1.37
N GLU A 75 6.02 8.69 0.34
CA GLU A 75 6.90 9.30 -0.66
C GLU A 75 6.13 10.22 -1.62
N LEU A 76 4.89 9.88 -2.00
CA LEU A 76 4.01 10.78 -2.75
C LEU A 76 3.76 12.09 -1.97
N ASN A 77 3.39 12.00 -0.70
CA ASN A 77 3.18 13.18 0.14
C ASN A 77 4.48 13.94 0.43
N ALA A 78 5.62 13.25 0.48
CA ALA A 78 6.93 13.91 0.57
C ALA A 78 7.27 14.68 -0.71
N ALA A 79 6.96 14.12 -1.88
CA ALA A 79 7.12 14.80 -3.17
C ALA A 79 6.25 16.05 -3.25
N LEU A 80 4.96 15.96 -2.91
CA LEU A 80 4.06 17.12 -2.90
C LEU A 80 4.51 18.21 -1.95
N ALA A 81 4.94 17.86 -0.73
CA ALA A 81 5.46 18.85 0.21
C ALA A 81 6.72 19.57 -0.33
N LYS A 82 7.63 18.84 -0.99
CA LYS A 82 8.80 19.45 -1.62
C LYS A 82 8.44 20.33 -2.82
N ALA A 83 7.43 19.94 -3.60
CA ALA A 83 6.93 20.74 -4.71
C ALA A 83 6.34 22.07 -4.21
N ALA A 84 5.55 22.03 -3.13
CA ALA A 84 5.01 23.22 -2.47
C ALA A 84 6.10 24.15 -1.93
N ASP A 85 7.23 23.58 -1.48
CA ASP A 85 8.43 24.33 -1.08
C ASP A 85 9.25 24.85 -2.28
N GLY A 86 8.82 24.61 -3.52
CA GLY A 86 9.52 24.98 -4.75
C GLY A 86 10.75 24.13 -5.08
N ASN A 87 10.94 23.00 -4.39
CA ASN A 87 12.08 22.12 -4.58
C ASN A 87 11.79 21.03 -5.63
N PHE A 88 12.05 21.37 -6.90
CA PHE A 88 11.91 20.49 -8.06
C PHE A 88 13.23 19.84 -8.52
N ASP A 89 14.28 19.87 -7.70
CA ASP A 89 15.55 19.22 -8.04
C ASP A 89 15.34 17.71 -8.28
N ALA A 90 15.88 17.18 -9.38
CA ALA A 90 15.63 15.79 -9.76
C ALA A 90 16.25 14.77 -8.80
N ALA A 91 17.40 15.09 -8.18
CA ALA A 91 18.15 14.16 -7.35
C ALA A 91 17.75 14.21 -5.86
N THR A 92 17.25 15.35 -5.40
CA THR A 92 17.01 15.63 -3.98
C THR A 92 15.64 16.27 -3.69
N GLY A 93 14.95 16.75 -4.72
CA GLY A 93 13.66 17.43 -4.64
C GLY A 93 12.45 16.50 -4.79
N ALA A 94 11.33 17.07 -5.25
CA ALA A 94 10.08 16.35 -5.42
C ALA A 94 10.16 15.16 -6.40
N PRO A 95 10.79 15.26 -7.59
CA PRO A 95 10.93 14.12 -8.50
C PRO A 95 11.61 12.90 -7.87
N HIS A 96 12.60 13.12 -6.99
CA HIS A 96 13.30 12.02 -6.31
C HIS A 96 12.33 11.18 -5.46
N ASN A 97 11.50 11.82 -4.62
CA ASN A 97 10.52 11.11 -3.80
C ASN A 97 9.41 10.48 -4.67
N TRP A 98 9.03 11.12 -5.77
CA TRP A 98 8.06 10.57 -6.71
C TRP A 98 8.53 9.23 -7.29
N ASP A 99 9.78 9.17 -7.76
CA ASP A 99 10.36 7.93 -8.28
C ASP A 99 10.52 6.86 -7.19
N GLU A 100 10.85 7.25 -5.95
CA GLU A 100 10.87 6.31 -4.83
C GLU A 100 9.49 5.70 -4.58
N ALA A 101 8.40 6.47 -4.67
CA ALA A 101 7.05 5.95 -4.54
C ALA A 101 6.76 4.84 -5.57
N TRP A 102 7.14 5.04 -6.84
CA TRP A 102 6.99 4.01 -7.86
C TRP A 102 7.85 2.78 -7.56
N ALA A 103 9.08 2.99 -7.11
CA ALA A 103 9.99 1.90 -6.76
C ALA A 103 9.46 1.01 -5.62
N PHE A 104 8.79 1.60 -4.60
CA PHE A 104 8.15 0.81 -3.53
C PHE A 104 6.90 0.06 -4.01
N TYR A 105 6.17 0.60 -4.98
CA TYR A 105 4.98 -0.07 -5.52
C TYR A 105 5.34 -1.22 -6.46
N HIS A 106 6.16 -0.93 -7.47
CA HIS A 106 6.50 -1.85 -8.55
C HIS A 106 7.64 -2.79 -8.16
N GLY A 107 8.68 -2.26 -7.50
CA GLY A 107 9.91 -3.00 -7.19
C GLY A 107 10.74 -3.34 -8.45
N SER A 108 11.95 -3.85 -8.24
CA SER A 108 12.79 -4.40 -9.32
C SER A 108 12.38 -5.82 -9.73
N ALA A 109 11.69 -6.54 -8.84
CA ALA A 109 11.09 -7.84 -9.07
C ALA A 109 9.64 -7.81 -8.55
N PRO A 110 8.65 -7.48 -9.39
CA PRO A 110 7.31 -7.12 -8.94
C PRO A 110 6.52 -8.26 -8.27
N GLY A 111 6.95 -9.51 -8.44
CA GLY A 111 6.26 -10.72 -7.98
C GLY A 111 5.98 -10.78 -6.47
N CYS A 112 6.70 -10.00 -5.66
CA CYS A 112 6.58 -9.96 -4.21
C CYS A 112 6.14 -8.61 -3.65
N GLY A 113 5.63 -7.68 -4.48
CA GLY A 113 5.16 -6.36 -4.05
C GLY A 113 3.68 -6.09 -4.34
N PRO A 114 3.20 -4.86 -4.04
CA PRO A 114 1.85 -4.40 -4.33
C PRO A 114 1.41 -4.62 -5.79
N PHE A 115 2.30 -4.41 -6.76
CA PHE A 115 2.02 -4.64 -8.18
C PHE A 115 1.51 -6.07 -8.47
N ALA A 116 2.13 -7.09 -7.87
CA ALA A 116 1.67 -8.47 -8.03
C ALA A 116 0.34 -8.74 -7.32
N THR A 117 0.04 -8.04 -6.22
CA THR A 117 -1.29 -8.09 -5.61
C THR A 117 -2.34 -7.58 -6.59
N ALA A 118 -2.10 -6.43 -7.23
CA ALA A 118 -3.01 -5.88 -8.24
C ALA A 118 -3.25 -6.86 -9.40
N ASN A 119 -2.20 -7.45 -9.99
CA ASN A 119 -2.38 -8.44 -11.07
C ASN A 119 -3.18 -9.66 -10.62
N LYS A 120 -2.98 -10.16 -9.39
CA LYS A 120 -3.78 -11.28 -8.85
C LYS A 120 -5.25 -10.90 -8.70
N ARG A 121 -5.55 -9.69 -8.23
CA ARG A 121 -6.93 -9.20 -8.10
C ARG A 121 -7.57 -8.93 -9.46
N ALA A 122 -6.82 -8.43 -10.42
CA ALA A 122 -7.32 -8.27 -11.77
C ALA A 122 -7.79 -9.60 -12.38
N LYS A 123 -7.03 -10.68 -12.19
CA LYS A 123 -7.44 -12.05 -12.59
C LYS A 123 -8.71 -12.51 -11.88
N ASP A 124 -8.84 -12.22 -10.59
CA ASP A 124 -10.03 -12.59 -9.81
C ASP A 124 -11.30 -11.85 -10.26
N PHE A 125 -11.17 -10.61 -10.75
CA PHE A 125 -12.30 -9.72 -11.05
C PHE A 125 -12.53 -9.46 -12.55
N GLY A 126 -11.72 -10.05 -13.43
CA GLY A 126 -11.79 -9.78 -14.87
C GLY A 126 -11.45 -8.33 -15.23
N THR A 127 -10.51 -7.73 -14.50
CA THR A 127 -10.06 -6.33 -14.71
C THR A 127 -8.62 -6.26 -15.22
N LEU A 128 -8.28 -7.21 -16.09
CA LEU A 128 -7.01 -7.24 -16.81
C LEU A 128 -7.03 -6.29 -17.99
N GLY A 129 -5.89 -5.70 -18.28
CA GLY A 129 -5.65 -4.91 -19.49
C GLY A 129 -5.60 -5.79 -20.73
N SER A 130 -5.30 -5.16 -21.87
CA SER A 130 -5.32 -5.82 -23.18
C SER A 130 -4.26 -6.93 -23.33
N ASP A 131 -3.21 -6.90 -22.50
CA ASP A 131 -2.17 -7.94 -22.49
C ASP A 131 -2.63 -9.25 -21.81
N GLY A 132 -3.79 -9.24 -21.14
CA GLY A 132 -4.33 -10.39 -20.40
C GLY A 132 -3.55 -10.74 -19.13
N GLU A 133 -2.61 -9.92 -18.69
CA GLU A 133 -1.74 -10.18 -17.54
C GLU A 133 -1.71 -9.04 -16.52
N THR A 134 -1.65 -7.80 -17.00
CA THR A 134 -1.52 -6.61 -16.19
C THR A 134 -2.88 -6.13 -15.72
N ALA A 135 -2.97 -5.72 -14.45
CA ALA A 135 -4.18 -5.09 -13.93
C ALA A 135 -4.44 -3.74 -14.60
N LEU A 136 -5.69 -3.43 -14.95
CA LEU A 136 -6.08 -2.07 -15.35
C LEU A 136 -5.71 -1.04 -14.26
N ALA A 137 -5.72 -1.45 -12.98
CA ALA A 137 -5.24 -0.62 -11.89
C ALA A 137 -3.73 -0.35 -11.96
N ASN A 138 -2.92 -1.32 -12.39
CA ASN A 138 -1.48 -1.11 -12.58
C ASN A 138 -1.20 -0.20 -13.77
N GLU A 139 -1.93 -0.36 -14.88
CA GLU A 139 -1.81 0.50 -16.05
C GLU A 139 -2.15 1.96 -15.72
N GLY A 140 -3.29 2.17 -15.05
CA GLY A 140 -3.70 3.51 -14.64
C GLY A 140 -2.78 4.14 -13.60
N LEU A 141 -2.27 3.35 -12.64
CA LEU A 141 -1.25 3.83 -11.71
C LEU A 141 0.04 4.23 -12.43
N LEU A 142 0.52 3.42 -13.39
CA LEU A 142 1.70 3.77 -14.17
C LEU A 142 1.49 5.05 -14.97
N ALA A 143 0.32 5.23 -15.59
CA ALA A 143 -0.03 6.47 -16.28
C ALA A 143 0.04 7.68 -15.32
N ALA A 144 -0.57 7.58 -14.14
CA ALA A 144 -0.49 8.63 -13.13
C ALA A 144 0.96 8.90 -12.68
N MET A 145 1.78 7.86 -12.50
CA MET A 145 3.20 8.02 -12.16
C MET A 145 4.00 8.72 -13.26
N ILE A 146 3.68 8.47 -14.55
CA ILE A 146 4.30 9.17 -15.68
C ILE A 146 3.87 10.64 -15.70
N GLU A 147 2.58 10.91 -15.58
CA GLU A 147 2.02 12.26 -15.60
C GLU A 147 2.55 13.11 -14.45
N GLY A 148 2.60 12.57 -13.23
CA GLY A 148 3.12 13.29 -12.07
C GLY A 148 4.63 13.54 -12.16
N ARG A 149 5.41 12.61 -12.73
CA ARG A 149 6.83 12.85 -13.00
C ARG A 149 6.99 14.03 -13.96
N ASP A 150 6.24 14.03 -15.07
CA ASP A 150 6.34 15.07 -16.09
C ASP A 150 5.90 16.44 -15.54
N ALA A 151 4.85 16.46 -14.71
CA ALA A 151 4.41 17.66 -13.99
C ALA A 151 5.51 18.19 -13.05
N LEU A 152 6.11 17.32 -12.23
CA LEU A 152 7.17 17.72 -11.30
C LEU A 152 8.43 18.23 -12.02
N LEU A 153 8.80 17.62 -13.15
CA LEU A 153 9.93 18.09 -13.97
C LEU A 153 9.64 19.45 -14.64
N ALA A 154 8.36 19.77 -14.88
CA ALA A 154 7.91 21.06 -15.38
C ALA A 154 7.69 22.12 -14.28
N GLY A 155 7.84 21.76 -13.00
CA GLY A 155 7.52 22.62 -11.87
C GLY A 155 6.01 22.81 -11.63
N ASP A 156 5.17 21.92 -12.16
CA ASP A 156 3.72 21.97 -12.05
C ASP A 156 3.23 21.19 -10.82
N GLU A 157 3.10 21.90 -9.70
CA GLU A 157 2.58 21.35 -8.45
C GLU A 157 1.13 20.86 -8.59
N ALA A 158 0.27 21.59 -9.30
CA ALA A 158 -1.14 21.24 -9.45
C ALA A 158 -1.32 19.95 -10.27
N GLY A 159 -0.50 19.77 -11.31
CA GLY A 159 -0.39 18.52 -12.06
C GLY A 159 0.05 17.36 -11.17
N ALA A 160 1.07 17.56 -10.32
CA ALA A 160 1.54 16.53 -9.40
C ALA A 160 0.49 16.12 -8.35
N ILE A 161 -0.28 17.08 -7.84
CA ILE A 161 -1.42 16.81 -6.93
C ILE A 161 -2.48 15.96 -7.64
N SER A 162 -2.82 16.31 -8.89
CA SER A 162 -3.81 15.59 -9.68
C SER A 162 -3.36 14.14 -9.95
N ALA A 163 -2.10 13.96 -10.34
CA ALA A 163 -1.49 12.65 -10.53
C ALA A 163 -1.46 11.82 -9.23
N THR A 164 -1.20 12.45 -8.08
CA THR A 164 -1.22 11.76 -6.78
C THR A 164 -2.61 11.19 -6.47
N ASN A 165 -3.67 11.95 -6.74
CA ASN A 165 -5.04 11.51 -6.50
C ASN A 165 -5.40 10.30 -7.39
N GLU A 166 -5.02 10.31 -8.67
CA GLU A 166 -5.22 9.17 -9.57
C GLU A 166 -4.38 7.95 -9.15
N ALA A 167 -3.13 8.15 -8.73
CA ALA A 167 -2.28 7.08 -8.21
C ALA A 167 -2.92 6.39 -6.99
N VAL A 168 -3.35 7.17 -6.00
CA VAL A 168 -3.99 6.63 -4.77
C VAL A 168 -5.32 5.95 -5.09
N LYS A 169 -6.09 6.43 -6.07
CA LYS A 169 -7.31 5.78 -6.53
C LYS A 169 -7.06 4.38 -7.11
N HIS A 170 -6.00 4.19 -7.89
CA HIS A 170 -5.65 2.87 -8.43
C HIS A 170 -5.14 1.90 -7.35
N VAL A 171 -4.41 2.40 -6.36
CA VAL A 171 -4.09 1.65 -5.13
C VAL A 171 -5.37 1.24 -4.41
N PHE A 172 -6.31 2.17 -4.22
CA PHE A 172 -7.59 1.89 -3.57
C PHE A 172 -8.37 0.79 -4.29
N ILE A 173 -8.47 0.85 -5.63
CA ILE A 173 -9.17 -0.18 -6.43
C ILE A 173 -8.59 -1.56 -6.16
N THR A 174 -7.27 -1.69 -6.14
CA THR A 174 -6.58 -2.97 -5.88
C THR A 174 -6.98 -3.56 -4.54
N TYR A 175 -6.96 -2.75 -3.48
CA TYR A 175 -7.21 -3.24 -2.12
C TYR A 175 -8.70 -3.34 -1.77
N ALA A 176 -9.55 -2.59 -2.45
CA ALA A 176 -11.00 -2.81 -2.44
C ALA A 176 -11.33 -4.19 -3.04
N GLN A 177 -10.80 -4.51 -4.22
CA GLN A 177 -10.94 -5.84 -4.82
C GLN A 177 -10.41 -6.95 -3.91
N ALA A 178 -9.23 -6.76 -3.30
CA ALA A 178 -8.69 -7.72 -2.35
C ALA A 178 -9.60 -7.93 -1.15
N THR A 179 -10.10 -6.86 -0.54
CA THR A 179 -11.03 -6.95 0.59
C THR A 179 -12.30 -7.70 0.21
N ILE A 180 -12.91 -7.35 -0.94
CA ILE A 180 -14.13 -8.01 -1.44
C ILE A 180 -13.90 -9.49 -1.71
N LYS A 181 -12.77 -9.87 -2.33
CA LYS A 181 -12.44 -11.28 -2.62
C LYS A 181 -12.43 -12.12 -1.35
N TYR A 182 -11.79 -11.63 -0.28
CA TYR A 182 -11.67 -12.39 0.95
C TYR A 182 -12.95 -12.36 1.77
N ALA A 183 -13.75 -11.29 1.72
CA ALA A 183 -15.10 -11.31 2.27
C ALA A 183 -15.96 -12.42 1.63
N ALA A 184 -15.91 -12.56 0.30
CA ALA A 184 -16.62 -13.63 -0.41
C ALA A 184 -16.10 -15.03 -0.03
N LYS A 185 -14.78 -15.20 0.12
CA LYS A 185 -14.19 -16.48 0.56
C LYS A 185 -14.63 -16.87 1.97
N VAL A 186 -14.61 -15.93 2.92
CA VAL A 186 -15.11 -16.18 4.29
C VAL A 186 -16.52 -16.74 4.25
N TYR A 187 -17.40 -16.13 3.45
CA TYR A 187 -18.77 -16.60 3.30
C TYR A 187 -18.83 -18.04 2.74
N SER A 188 -18.10 -18.32 1.65
CA SER A 188 -18.05 -19.66 1.05
C SER A 188 -17.48 -20.73 1.98
N ASP A 189 -16.45 -20.42 2.76
CA ASP A 189 -15.85 -21.38 3.69
C ASP A 189 -16.82 -21.71 4.84
N LEU A 190 -17.57 -20.71 5.33
CA LEU A 190 -18.59 -20.93 6.35
C LEU A 190 -19.76 -21.77 5.83
N GLU A 191 -20.20 -21.56 4.58
CA GLU A 191 -21.21 -22.43 3.93
C GLU A 191 -20.71 -23.88 3.80
N ALA A 192 -19.42 -24.07 3.57
CA ALA A 192 -18.79 -25.38 3.51
C ALA A 192 -18.50 -26.00 4.91
N GLY A 193 -18.75 -25.26 5.99
CA GLY A 193 -18.45 -25.67 7.37
C GLY A 193 -16.97 -25.62 7.75
N ASP A 194 -16.11 -25.01 6.92
CA ASP A 194 -14.67 -24.88 7.15
C ASP A 194 -14.35 -23.59 7.94
N THR A 195 -14.60 -23.66 9.25
CA THR A 195 -14.36 -22.51 10.14
C THR A 195 -12.89 -22.11 10.26
N GLU A 196 -11.95 -23.03 10.01
CA GLU A 196 -10.52 -22.74 10.04
C GLU A 196 -10.12 -21.90 8.81
N ALA A 197 -10.52 -22.33 7.61
CA ALA A 197 -10.29 -21.57 6.38
C ALA A 197 -10.96 -20.20 6.44
N ALA A 198 -12.20 -20.14 6.95
CA ALA A 198 -12.92 -18.88 7.14
C ALA A 198 -12.13 -17.89 8.02
N ARG A 199 -11.54 -18.36 9.13
CA ARG A 199 -10.74 -17.50 10.01
C ARG A 199 -9.45 -17.01 9.33
N VAL A 200 -8.79 -17.87 8.56
CA VAL A 200 -7.60 -17.48 7.78
C VAL A 200 -7.95 -16.42 6.74
N HIS A 201 -9.00 -16.63 5.96
CA HIS A 201 -9.43 -15.67 4.94
C HIS A 201 -9.97 -14.38 5.56
N GLN A 202 -10.58 -14.43 6.74
CA GLN A 202 -10.99 -13.23 7.48
C GLN A 202 -9.79 -12.36 7.85
N ALA A 203 -8.73 -12.96 8.38
CA ALA A 203 -7.50 -12.23 8.71
C ALA A 203 -6.80 -11.66 7.46
N GLU A 204 -6.76 -12.42 6.36
CA GLU A 204 -6.20 -11.95 5.10
C GLU A 204 -7.00 -10.77 4.53
N GLY A 205 -8.33 -10.86 4.53
CA GLY A 205 -9.22 -9.77 4.09
C GLY A 205 -9.11 -8.53 4.98
N TRP A 206 -9.06 -8.70 6.30
CA TRP A 206 -8.86 -7.59 7.23
C TRP A 206 -7.51 -6.90 7.00
N ALA A 207 -6.44 -7.67 6.79
CA ALA A 207 -5.13 -7.09 6.53
C ALA A 207 -5.09 -6.27 5.23
N PHE A 208 -5.88 -6.62 4.21
CA PHE A 208 -6.05 -5.78 3.01
C PHE A 208 -6.93 -4.56 3.28
N PHE A 209 -8.03 -4.71 4.02
CA PHE A 209 -8.94 -3.61 4.34
C PHE A 209 -8.24 -2.48 5.08
N ARG A 210 -7.36 -2.80 6.03
CA ARG A 210 -6.56 -1.83 6.79
C ARG A 210 -5.74 -0.85 5.93
N ILE A 211 -5.48 -1.18 4.66
CA ILE A 211 -4.75 -0.32 3.72
C ILE A 211 -5.61 0.84 3.24
N ILE A 212 -6.91 0.59 3.01
CA ILE A 212 -7.86 1.57 2.46
C ILE A 212 -8.73 2.21 3.54
N GLU A 213 -8.72 1.65 4.74
CA GLU A 213 -9.48 2.12 5.88
C GLU A 213 -9.22 3.62 6.20
N PRO A 214 -7.97 4.12 6.21
CA PRO A 214 -7.71 5.56 6.46
C PRO A 214 -8.29 6.48 5.37
N THR A 215 -8.32 6.00 4.13
CA THR A 215 -8.83 6.76 2.97
C THR A 215 -10.35 6.89 3.03
N LEU A 216 -11.07 5.86 3.50
CA LEU A 216 -12.53 5.86 3.61
C LEU A 216 -13.06 6.81 4.69
N TRP A 217 -12.31 7.01 5.78
CA TRP A 217 -12.72 7.85 6.90
C TRP A 217 -12.41 9.35 6.69
N GLY A 218 -11.86 9.73 5.53
CA GLY A 218 -11.70 11.13 5.13
C GLY A 218 -10.63 11.94 5.89
N LYS A 219 -9.80 11.30 6.74
CA LYS A 219 -8.76 11.99 7.53
C LYS A 219 -7.37 12.10 6.87
N GLN A 220 -7.19 11.53 5.67
CA GLN A 220 -5.91 11.58 4.94
C GLN A 220 -5.72 12.85 4.08
N ARG A 221 -6.67 13.79 4.12
CA ARG A 221 -6.57 15.06 3.40
C ARG A 221 -6.28 16.19 4.38
N ASN A 222 -5.00 16.42 4.64
CA ASN A 222 -4.44 17.67 5.14
C ASN A 222 -3.10 17.90 4.45
#